data_AF-A0A3R9NV26-F1
#
_entry.id   AF-A0A3R9NV26-F1
#
_cell.length_a   1.000
_cell.length_b   1.000
_cell.length_c   1.000
_cell.angle_alpha   90.00
_cell.angle_beta   90.00
_cell.angle_gamma   90.00
#
_symmetry.space_group_name_H-M   'P 1'
#
loop_
_entity.id
_entity.type
_entity.pdbx_description
1 polymer ?
#
loop_
_entity_poly.entity_id
_entity_poly.type
_entity_poly.pdbx_seq_one_letter_code
_entity_poly.pdbx_strand_id
1 'polypeptide(L)'
;MKLPFSGTLLTAAGLLVATVATAQQTPKSTTTKPSASTSKTSTATTQGLERDLRDFSDWVNDKVDRAASTARRELPRISEEFDRQSTRIDKAVDSLTVEGKREYSTQKVRYQRWATRQDSLDAAARRPATADQAQRRLLNEDVNISKARPTELSDLYFRLIETMRADKQNWTQADWSAASAVLTRLNTRYEQVRDQIPLEERLRIRTLQGEFRTLEKARDVKDVIRE
;
A
#
# COMPACT_ATOMS: atom_id res chain seq x y z
N MET A 1 -6.97 -44.58 -1.90
CA MET A 1 -6.97 -43.87 -3.21
C MET A 1 -5.77 -42.93 -3.20
N LYS A 2 -4.58 -43.40 -3.61
CA LYS A 2 -3.96 -43.31 -4.96
C LYS A 2 -3.92 -41.87 -5.53
N LEU A 3 -2.82 -41.19 -5.26
CA LEU A 3 -2.24 -40.10 -6.05
C LEU A 3 -1.77 -40.64 -7.42
N PRO A 4 -1.66 -39.78 -8.43
CA PRO A 4 -0.55 -39.89 -9.37
C PRO A 4 0.27 -38.59 -9.50
N PHE A 5 1.57 -38.75 -9.30
CA PHE A 5 2.64 -37.91 -9.86
C PHE A 5 2.88 -38.27 -11.33
N SER A 6 3.24 -37.29 -12.16
CA SER A 6 4.02 -37.39 -13.42
C SER A 6 4.34 -35.93 -13.83
N GLY A 7 5.54 -35.47 -14.19
CA GLY A 7 6.81 -36.11 -14.51
C GLY A 7 7.31 -35.63 -15.88
N THR A 8 8.45 -34.92 -15.92
CA THR A 8 9.40 -34.73 -17.07
C THR A 8 8.93 -33.89 -18.29
N LEU A 9 9.74 -33.24 -19.14
CA LEU A 9 11.18 -33.31 -19.50
C LEU A 9 11.63 -32.04 -20.29
N LEU A 10 12.96 -31.84 -20.34
CA LEU A 10 13.80 -30.88 -21.09
C LEU A 10 13.67 -30.92 -22.64
N THR A 11 14.00 -29.81 -23.32
CA THR A 11 14.90 -29.63 -24.53
C THR A 11 14.60 -28.25 -25.16
N ALA A 12 15.49 -27.29 -25.50
CA ALA A 12 16.85 -27.21 -26.09
C ALA A 12 16.92 -27.38 -27.63
N ALA A 13 17.29 -26.29 -28.33
CA ALA A 13 17.94 -26.14 -29.66
C ALA A 13 17.34 -24.91 -30.40
N GLY A 14 18.09 -23.87 -30.79
CA GLY A 14 18.96 -23.80 -31.99
C GLY A 14 18.16 -23.18 -33.15
N LEU A 15 18.63 -22.38 -34.11
CA LEU A 15 19.96 -21.96 -34.58
C LEU A 15 19.72 -20.98 -35.78
N LEU A 16 20.64 -20.04 -36.03
CA LEU A 16 21.09 -19.45 -37.32
C LEU A 16 20.09 -18.75 -38.28
N VAL A 17 20.26 -17.45 -38.57
CA VAL A 17 21.04 -16.80 -39.68
C VAL A 17 20.45 -16.98 -41.08
N ALA A 18 20.10 -15.87 -41.75
CA ALA A 18 20.71 -15.44 -43.02
C ALA A 18 20.03 -14.19 -43.61
N THR A 19 20.90 -13.31 -44.11
CA THR A 19 20.69 -12.13 -44.94
C THR A 19 20.05 -12.43 -46.30
N VAL A 20 19.22 -11.51 -46.80
CA VAL A 20 19.19 -11.16 -48.23
C VAL A 20 19.05 -9.65 -48.40
N ALA A 21 20.02 -9.08 -49.12
CA ALA A 21 19.98 -7.74 -49.67
C ALA A 21 19.43 -7.82 -51.10
N THR A 22 18.61 -6.84 -51.49
CA THR A 22 18.39 -6.52 -52.91
C THR A 22 18.15 -5.03 -53.12
N ALA A 23 18.67 -4.57 -54.25
CA ALA A 23 19.00 -3.21 -54.65
C ALA A 23 17.83 -2.25 -54.95
N GLN A 24 18.18 -0.97 -54.76
CA GLN A 24 17.76 0.27 -55.45
C GLN A 24 16.70 0.22 -56.56
N GLN A 25 15.74 1.15 -56.47
CA GLN A 25 15.29 1.97 -57.60
C GLN A 25 14.83 3.36 -57.11
N THR A 26 15.51 4.40 -57.59
CA THR A 26 15.05 5.80 -57.61
C THR A 26 14.04 6.01 -58.74
N PRO A 27 13.12 6.98 -58.59
CA PRO A 27 13.16 8.12 -59.51
C PRO A 27 13.07 9.49 -58.82
N LYS A 28 13.63 10.49 -59.52
CA LYS A 28 13.79 11.90 -59.18
C LYS A 28 12.49 12.72 -59.41
N SER A 29 12.29 13.67 -58.50
CA SER A 29 11.78 15.04 -58.69
C SER A 29 10.30 15.31 -58.96
N THR A 30 9.60 15.79 -57.93
CA THR A 30 8.72 16.97 -58.05
C THR A 30 8.60 17.72 -56.73
N THR A 31 8.86 19.02 -56.80
CA THR A 31 8.73 20.01 -55.73
C THR A 31 7.29 20.10 -55.23
N THR A 32 7.06 19.75 -53.96
CA THR A 32 6.01 20.40 -53.14
C THR A 32 6.32 20.18 -51.67
N LYS A 33 6.64 21.27 -50.96
CA LYS A 33 6.62 21.35 -49.50
C LYS A 33 5.15 21.41 -49.07
N PRO A 34 4.70 20.49 -48.20
CA PRO A 34 3.93 20.93 -47.05
C PRO A 34 4.67 20.52 -45.77
N SER A 35 4.90 21.48 -44.89
CA SER A 35 5.28 21.24 -43.51
C SER A 35 4.26 20.27 -42.87
N ALA A 36 4.65 19.01 -42.69
CA ALA A 36 3.95 18.07 -41.81
C ALA A 36 4.91 17.67 -40.70
N SER A 37 5.16 18.60 -39.79
CA SER A 37 5.95 18.38 -38.58
C SER A 37 5.32 19.15 -37.44
N THR A 38 4.09 18.79 -37.06
CA THR A 38 3.48 19.28 -35.81
C THR A 38 2.53 18.26 -35.16
N SER A 39 1.92 17.34 -35.92
CA SER A 39 0.87 16.48 -35.35
C SER A 39 1.35 15.22 -34.62
N LYS A 40 2.60 14.77 -34.81
CA LYS A 40 3.10 13.55 -34.13
C LYS A 40 3.51 13.80 -32.67
N THR A 41 3.92 15.03 -32.34
CA THR A 41 4.38 15.36 -30.99
C THR A 41 3.22 15.51 -30.02
N SER A 42 2.11 16.16 -30.43
CA SER A 42 0.94 16.36 -29.56
C SER A 42 0.24 15.05 -29.20
N THR A 43 0.07 14.13 -30.14
CA THR A 43 -0.54 12.82 -29.85
C THR A 43 0.32 11.95 -28.93
N ALA A 44 1.65 11.99 -29.11
CA ALA A 44 2.57 11.27 -28.23
C ALA A 44 2.59 11.84 -26.80
N THR A 45 2.47 13.17 -26.66
CA THR A 45 2.36 13.84 -25.35
C THR A 45 1.05 13.49 -24.64
N THR A 46 -0.09 13.51 -25.33
CA THR A 46 -1.38 13.10 -24.76
C THR A 46 -1.36 11.62 -24.36
N GLN A 47 -0.84 10.72 -25.19
CA GLN A 47 -0.73 9.29 -24.86
C GLN A 47 0.18 9.04 -23.64
N GLY A 48 1.29 9.78 -23.53
CA GLY A 48 2.17 9.71 -22.36
C GLY A 48 1.46 10.18 -21.08
N LEU A 49 0.67 11.24 -21.18
CA LEU A 49 -0.10 11.79 -20.06
C LEU A 49 -1.24 10.85 -19.61
N GLU A 50 -1.93 10.21 -20.56
CA GLU A 50 -2.98 9.22 -20.25
C GLU A 50 -2.38 7.96 -19.56
N ARG A 51 -1.15 7.58 -19.93
CA ARG A 51 -0.41 6.53 -19.20
C ARG A 51 -0.07 7.01 -17.78
N ASP A 52 0.46 8.22 -17.63
CA ASP A 52 0.78 8.79 -16.32
C ASP A 52 -0.45 8.89 -15.41
N LEU A 53 -1.62 9.18 -15.98
CA LEU A 53 -2.89 9.16 -15.27
C LEU A 53 -3.27 7.75 -14.80
N ARG A 54 -3.11 6.73 -15.66
CA ARG A 54 -3.35 5.33 -15.27
C ARG A 54 -2.44 4.90 -14.12
N ASP A 55 -1.15 5.19 -14.24
CA ASP A 55 -0.17 4.86 -13.19
C ASP A 55 -0.53 5.56 -11.87
N PHE A 56 -0.98 6.82 -11.94
CA PHE A 56 -1.49 7.56 -10.79
C PHE A 56 -2.76 6.94 -10.20
N SER A 57 -3.74 6.57 -11.03
CA SER A 57 -4.97 5.90 -10.57
C SER A 57 -4.67 4.60 -9.85
N ASP A 58 -3.82 3.75 -10.42
CA ASP A 58 -3.40 2.48 -9.83
C ASP A 58 -2.66 2.69 -8.50
N TRP A 59 -1.79 3.70 -8.47
CA TRP A 59 -1.08 4.09 -7.26
C TRP A 59 -2.04 4.59 -6.17
N VAL A 60 -3.02 5.44 -6.49
CA VAL A 60 -4.03 5.92 -5.54
C VAL A 60 -4.83 4.74 -4.98
N ASN A 61 -5.22 3.79 -5.84
CA ASN A 61 -5.96 2.61 -5.43
C ASN A 61 -5.17 1.76 -4.42
N ASP A 62 -3.89 1.44 -4.72
CA ASP A 62 -3.01 0.75 -3.78
C ASP A 62 -2.86 1.47 -2.43
N LYS A 63 -2.78 2.80 -2.42
CA LYS A 63 -2.59 3.55 -1.16
C LYS A 63 -3.85 3.64 -0.32
N VAL A 64 -5.00 3.84 -0.94
CA VAL A 64 -6.28 3.97 -0.22
C VAL A 64 -6.66 2.68 0.50
N ASP A 65 -6.27 1.54 -0.06
CA ASP A 65 -6.61 0.21 0.47
C ASP A 65 -5.65 -0.26 1.56
N ARG A 66 -4.56 0.49 1.79
CA ARG A 66 -3.50 0.11 2.72
C ARG A 66 -3.94 0.10 4.19
N ALA A 67 -3.45 -0.90 4.91
CA ALA A 67 -3.53 -1.06 6.36
C ALA A 67 -3.27 0.22 7.17
N ALA A 68 -4.05 0.43 8.25
CA ALA A 68 -3.97 1.62 9.10
C ALA A 68 -2.58 1.84 9.73
N SER A 69 -1.90 0.78 10.20
CA SER A 69 -0.58 0.90 10.82
C SER A 69 0.51 1.33 9.82
N THR A 70 0.39 0.83 8.59
CA THR A 70 1.32 1.16 7.50
C THR A 70 1.01 2.55 6.96
N ALA A 71 -0.26 2.86 6.75
CA ALA A 71 -0.73 4.19 6.35
C ALA A 71 -0.23 5.24 7.34
N ARG A 72 -0.44 5.07 8.66
CA ARG A 72 0.01 6.01 9.69
C ARG A 72 1.52 6.31 9.63
N ARG A 73 2.35 5.30 9.38
CA ARG A 73 3.81 5.46 9.32
C ARG A 73 4.27 6.16 8.04
N GLU A 74 3.66 5.80 6.92
CA GLU A 74 4.08 6.22 5.60
C GLU A 74 3.31 7.44 5.09
N LEU A 75 2.27 7.92 5.78
CA LEU A 75 1.38 8.99 5.31
C LEU A 75 2.12 10.26 4.86
N PRO A 76 3.16 10.77 5.55
CA PRO A 76 3.92 11.91 5.06
C PRO A 76 4.59 11.63 3.71
N ARG A 77 5.22 10.47 3.58
CA ARG A 77 5.87 10.04 2.34
C ARG A 77 4.87 9.82 1.21
N ILE A 78 3.72 9.22 1.51
CA ILE A 78 2.63 9.00 0.55
C ILE A 78 2.08 10.35 0.08
N SER A 79 1.94 11.33 0.98
CA SER A 79 1.48 12.68 0.64
C SER A 79 2.46 13.43 -0.25
N GLU A 80 3.76 13.36 0.04
CA GLU A 80 4.78 13.91 -0.85
C GLU A 80 4.75 13.26 -2.24
N GLU A 81 4.55 11.94 -2.32
CA GLU A 81 4.46 11.23 -3.59
C GLU A 81 3.20 11.62 -4.37
N PHE A 82 2.06 11.74 -3.69
CA PHE A 82 0.83 12.27 -4.27
C PHE A 82 1.03 13.69 -4.82
N ASP A 83 1.65 14.58 -4.06
CA ASP A 83 1.88 15.97 -4.48
C ASP A 83 2.77 16.02 -5.73
N ARG A 84 3.83 15.19 -5.78
CA ARG A 84 4.71 15.11 -6.95
C ARG A 84 3.97 14.60 -8.18
N GLN A 85 3.21 13.51 -8.06
CA GLN A 85 2.49 12.89 -9.17
C GLN A 85 1.34 13.77 -9.66
N SER A 86 0.55 14.32 -8.73
CA SER A 86 -0.57 15.22 -9.04
C SER A 86 -0.10 16.52 -9.69
N THR A 87 0.99 17.13 -9.21
CA THR A 87 1.57 18.34 -9.83
C THR A 87 1.96 18.12 -11.29
N ARG A 88 2.45 16.93 -11.64
CA ARG A 88 2.81 16.60 -13.03
C ARG A 88 1.57 16.58 -13.92
N ILE A 89 0.48 15.95 -13.47
CA ILE A 89 -0.78 15.86 -14.21
C ILE A 89 -1.48 17.22 -14.24
N ASP A 90 -1.48 17.97 -13.14
CA ASP A 90 -2.08 19.31 -13.03
C ASP A 90 -1.54 20.28 -14.10
N LYS A 91 -0.22 20.23 -14.38
CA LYS A 91 0.41 21.09 -15.40
C LYS A 91 -0.08 20.86 -16.82
N ALA A 92 -0.62 19.68 -17.11
CA ALA A 92 -1.05 19.28 -18.45
C ALA A 92 -2.49 18.78 -18.47
N VAL A 93 -3.27 19.04 -17.41
CA VAL A 93 -4.62 18.50 -17.24
C VAL A 93 -5.54 18.87 -18.40
N ASP A 94 -5.32 20.03 -19.02
CA ASP A 94 -6.11 20.47 -20.17
C ASP A 94 -5.89 19.67 -21.44
N SER A 95 -4.76 18.97 -21.53
CA SER A 95 -4.42 18.06 -22.63
C SER A 95 -4.97 16.64 -22.43
N LEU A 96 -5.59 16.35 -21.27
CA LEU A 96 -6.31 15.09 -21.05
C LEU A 96 -7.62 15.06 -21.83
N THR A 97 -8.05 13.85 -22.14
CA THR A 97 -9.41 13.59 -22.61
C THR A 97 -10.44 14.00 -21.54
N VAL A 98 -11.70 14.20 -21.94
CA VAL A 98 -12.80 14.49 -20.99
C VAL A 98 -12.93 13.39 -19.93
N GLU A 99 -12.75 12.14 -20.35
CA GLU A 99 -12.72 10.99 -19.46
C GLU A 99 -11.53 11.05 -18.50
N GLY A 100 -10.33 11.30 -19.01
CA GLY A 100 -9.12 11.46 -18.19
C GLY A 100 -9.23 12.57 -17.14
N LYS A 101 -9.83 13.72 -17.48
CA LYS A 101 -10.08 14.81 -16.50
C LYS A 101 -11.03 14.36 -15.38
N ARG A 102 -12.07 13.60 -15.70
CA ARG A 102 -13.03 13.07 -14.73
C ARG A 102 -12.37 12.03 -13.82
N GLU A 103 -11.61 11.11 -14.40
CA GLU A 103 -10.86 10.08 -13.66
C GLU A 103 -9.87 10.74 -12.69
N TYR A 104 -9.05 11.65 -13.20
CA TYR A 104 -8.08 12.39 -12.39
C TYR A 104 -8.74 13.09 -11.20
N SER A 105 -9.84 13.82 -11.44
CA SER A 105 -10.59 14.51 -10.39
C SER A 105 -11.16 13.54 -9.35
N THR A 106 -11.65 12.38 -9.79
CA THR A 106 -12.19 11.33 -8.93
C THR A 106 -11.11 10.78 -8.01
N GLN A 107 -9.96 10.43 -8.57
CA GLN A 107 -8.83 9.89 -7.81
C GLN A 107 -8.22 10.91 -6.85
N LYS A 108 -8.11 12.18 -7.26
CA LYS A 108 -7.65 13.27 -6.39
C LYS A 108 -8.55 13.41 -5.16
N VAL A 109 -9.87 13.42 -5.35
CA VAL A 109 -10.85 13.48 -4.25
C VAL A 109 -10.83 12.22 -3.39
N ARG A 110 -10.72 11.03 -4.00
CA ARG A 110 -10.63 9.75 -3.27
C ARG A 110 -9.43 9.75 -2.32
N TYR A 111 -8.25 10.13 -2.83
CA TYR A 111 -7.05 10.26 -2.02
C TYR A 111 -7.20 11.28 -0.88
N GLN A 112 -7.68 12.49 -1.17
CA GLN A 112 -7.82 13.55 -0.16
C GLN A 112 -8.75 13.13 0.99
N ARG A 113 -9.87 12.47 0.67
CA ARG A 113 -10.80 11.93 1.66
C ARG A 113 -10.16 10.83 2.49
N TRP A 114 -9.40 9.94 1.87
CA TRP A 114 -8.65 8.90 2.56
C TRP A 114 -7.61 9.50 3.50
N ALA A 115 -6.77 10.43 3.02
CA ALA A 115 -5.71 11.06 3.82
C ALA A 115 -6.30 11.79 5.04
N THR A 116 -7.35 12.60 4.83
CA THR A 116 -8.08 13.29 5.92
C THR A 116 -8.64 12.30 6.94
N ARG A 117 -9.18 11.17 6.48
CA ARG A 117 -9.67 10.11 7.37
C ARG A 117 -8.53 9.49 8.16
N GLN A 118 -7.40 9.17 7.54
CA GLN A 118 -6.23 8.63 8.25
C GLN A 118 -5.73 9.60 9.33
N ASP A 119 -5.64 10.90 9.03
CA ASP A 119 -5.27 11.92 10.02
C ASP A 119 -6.25 11.98 11.19
N SER A 120 -7.55 11.91 10.90
CA SER A 120 -8.60 11.93 11.93
C SER A 120 -8.53 10.71 12.85
N LEU A 121 -8.25 9.54 12.29
CA LEU A 121 -8.07 8.29 13.01
C LEU A 121 -6.79 8.32 13.85
N ASP A 122 -5.75 8.96 13.33
CA ASP A 122 -4.53 9.15 14.07
C ASP A 122 -4.73 10.07 15.28
N ALA A 123 -5.33 11.23 15.05
CA ALA A 123 -5.67 12.18 16.10
C ALA A 123 -6.58 11.56 17.17
N ALA A 124 -7.61 10.81 16.77
CA ALA A 124 -8.52 10.15 17.70
C ALA A 124 -7.81 9.09 18.57
N ALA A 125 -6.89 8.31 18.01
CA ALA A 125 -6.12 7.33 18.75
C ALA A 125 -5.06 7.94 19.69
N ARG A 126 -4.66 9.19 19.46
CA ARG A 126 -3.75 9.93 20.35
C ARG A 126 -4.46 10.59 21.53
N ARG A 127 -5.78 10.80 21.45
CA ARG A 127 -6.56 11.37 22.56
C ARG A 127 -6.51 10.43 23.78
N PRO A 128 -6.15 10.90 24.99
CA PRO A 128 -5.92 10.04 26.14
C PRO A 128 -7.10 9.13 26.51
N ALA A 129 -8.30 9.71 26.65
CA ALA A 129 -9.49 8.96 27.09
C ALA A 129 -9.89 7.83 26.11
N THR A 130 -9.84 8.09 24.80
CA THR A 130 -10.13 7.07 23.78
C THR A 130 -9.03 6.02 23.68
N ALA A 131 -7.78 6.42 23.86
CA ALA A 131 -6.65 5.50 23.79
C ALA A 131 -6.62 4.53 24.98
N ASP A 132 -6.92 5.00 26.18
CA ASP A 132 -6.93 4.17 27.39
C ASP A 132 -8.15 3.25 27.42
N GLN A 133 -9.33 3.74 26.98
CA GLN A 133 -10.51 2.89 26.81
C GLN A 133 -10.26 1.80 25.76
N ALA A 134 -9.67 2.14 24.62
CA ALA A 134 -9.36 1.16 23.58
C ALA A 134 -8.31 0.14 24.07
N GLN A 135 -7.27 0.59 24.78
CA GLN A 135 -6.27 -0.29 25.37
C GLN A 135 -6.90 -1.29 26.35
N ARG A 136 -7.76 -0.82 27.26
CA ARG A 136 -8.48 -1.68 28.21
C ARG A 136 -9.31 -2.74 27.50
N ARG A 137 -10.05 -2.34 26.46
CA ARG A 137 -10.85 -3.25 25.64
C ARG A 137 -9.99 -4.28 24.90
N LEU A 138 -8.90 -3.83 24.28
CA LEU A 138 -8.05 -4.66 23.41
C LEU A 138 -7.11 -5.59 24.17
N LEU A 139 -6.73 -5.23 25.40
CA LEU A 139 -5.90 -6.07 26.27
C LEU A 139 -6.72 -6.86 27.28
N ASN A 140 -8.02 -6.60 27.34
CA ASN A 140 -8.94 -7.13 28.36
C ASN A 140 -8.38 -6.93 29.79
N GLU A 141 -7.74 -5.79 30.04
CA GLU A 141 -7.05 -5.47 31.29
C GLU A 141 -6.84 -3.97 31.47
N ASP A 142 -6.95 -3.47 32.70
CA ASP A 142 -6.55 -2.11 33.07
C ASP A 142 -5.06 -2.04 33.43
N VAL A 143 -4.21 -2.09 32.41
CA VAL A 143 -2.75 -2.03 32.57
C VAL A 143 -2.19 -0.70 32.11
N ASN A 144 -1.17 -0.18 32.79
CA ASN A 144 -0.34 0.90 32.27
C ASN A 144 0.86 0.33 31.52
N ILE A 145 0.76 0.22 30.19
CA ILE A 145 1.83 -0.35 29.33
C ILE A 145 3.19 0.32 29.56
N SER A 146 3.24 1.63 29.79
CA SER A 146 4.51 2.34 30.01
C SER A 146 5.27 1.89 31.26
N LYS A 147 4.57 1.25 32.20
CA LYS A 147 5.12 0.73 33.46
C LYS A 147 5.10 -0.80 33.55
N ALA A 148 4.61 -1.49 32.51
CA ALA A 148 4.52 -2.96 32.51
C ALA A 148 5.89 -3.60 32.73
N ARG A 149 5.94 -4.65 33.56
CA ARG A 149 7.17 -5.40 33.84
C ARG A 149 7.61 -6.19 32.59
N PRO A 150 8.91 -6.49 32.43
CA PRO A 150 9.41 -7.30 31.32
C PRO A 150 8.63 -8.62 31.16
N THR A 151 8.37 -9.29 32.28
CA THR A 151 7.64 -10.58 32.36
C THR A 151 6.17 -10.49 32.00
N GLU A 152 5.57 -9.30 31.95
CA GLU A 152 4.17 -9.09 31.58
C GLU A 152 4.00 -8.89 30.07
N LEU A 153 5.04 -8.42 29.38
CA LEU A 153 4.92 -8.00 27.99
C LEU A 153 4.44 -9.11 27.09
N SER A 154 4.97 -10.32 27.21
CA SER A 154 4.55 -11.43 26.35
C SER A 154 3.05 -11.74 26.48
N ASP A 155 2.47 -11.60 27.68
CA ASP A 155 1.04 -11.81 27.90
C ASP A 155 0.22 -10.67 27.29
N LEU A 156 0.66 -9.41 27.46
CA LEU A 156 -0.02 -8.26 26.87
C LEU A 156 -0.05 -8.31 25.33
N TYR A 157 1.05 -8.73 24.69
CA TYR A 157 1.04 -8.99 23.24
C TYR A 157 0.07 -10.11 22.88
N PHE A 158 0.06 -11.19 23.66
CA PHE A 158 -0.82 -12.34 23.40
C PHE A 158 -2.30 -11.92 23.46
N ARG A 159 -2.70 -11.16 24.49
CA ARG A 159 -4.08 -10.67 24.62
C ARG A 159 -4.52 -9.77 23.48
N LEU A 160 -3.66 -8.86 23.04
CA LEU A 160 -3.95 -8.05 21.85
C LEU A 160 -4.27 -8.92 20.63
N ILE A 161 -3.44 -9.94 20.38
CA ILE A 161 -3.61 -10.86 19.26
C ILE A 161 -4.86 -11.73 19.43
N GLU A 162 -5.15 -12.23 20.62
CA GLU A 162 -6.36 -12.99 20.93
C GLU A 162 -7.62 -12.17 20.63
N THR A 163 -7.70 -10.93 21.10
CA THR A 163 -8.84 -10.04 20.81
C THR A 163 -8.97 -9.77 19.32
N MET A 164 -7.85 -9.56 18.60
CA MET A 164 -7.89 -9.43 17.14
C MET A 164 -8.41 -10.71 16.47
N ARG A 165 -7.93 -11.89 16.86
CA ARG A 165 -8.38 -13.15 16.26
C ARG A 165 -9.89 -13.33 16.40
N ALA A 166 -10.41 -13.07 17.60
CA ALA A 166 -11.82 -13.19 17.93
C ALA A 166 -12.68 -12.20 17.14
N ASP A 167 -12.30 -10.93 17.11
CA ASP A 167 -13.23 -9.86 16.72
C ASP A 167 -12.94 -9.24 15.34
N LYS A 168 -11.78 -9.50 14.72
CA LYS A 168 -11.33 -8.83 13.47
C LYS A 168 -12.35 -8.80 12.34
N GLN A 169 -13.27 -9.76 12.28
CA GLN A 169 -14.27 -9.80 11.21
C GLN A 169 -15.25 -8.62 11.26
N ASN A 170 -15.44 -8.03 12.45
CA ASN A 170 -16.38 -6.94 12.74
C ASN A 170 -15.67 -5.59 12.98
N TRP A 171 -14.35 -5.54 12.85
CA TRP A 171 -13.57 -4.35 13.16
C TRP A 171 -13.73 -3.26 12.10
N THR A 172 -13.94 -2.04 12.57
CA THR A 172 -13.88 -0.83 11.77
C THR A 172 -12.45 -0.36 11.58
N GLN A 173 -12.21 0.59 10.66
CA GLN A 173 -10.91 1.25 10.53
C GLN A 173 -10.44 1.89 11.85
N ALA A 174 -11.37 2.36 12.69
CA ALA A 174 -11.06 2.91 14.01
C ALA A 174 -10.54 1.85 14.98
N ASP A 175 -11.10 0.64 14.95
CA ASP A 175 -10.62 -0.48 15.76
C ASP A 175 -9.20 -0.91 15.35
N TRP A 176 -8.94 -0.99 14.05
CA TRP A 176 -7.58 -1.26 13.53
C TRP A 176 -6.58 -0.16 13.90
N SER A 177 -6.97 1.12 13.79
CA SER A 177 -6.13 2.24 14.21
C SER A 177 -5.82 2.20 15.70
N ALA A 178 -6.80 1.84 16.53
CA ALA A 178 -6.63 1.71 17.97
C ALA A 178 -5.71 0.53 18.33
N ALA A 179 -5.88 -0.63 17.70
CA ALA A 179 -5.00 -1.78 17.89
C ALA A 179 -3.56 -1.49 17.46
N SER A 180 -3.38 -0.77 16.35
CA SER A 180 -2.07 -0.29 15.90
C SER A 180 -1.41 0.65 16.93
N ALA A 181 -2.20 1.52 17.57
CA ALA A 181 -1.71 2.41 18.63
C ALA A 181 -1.30 1.62 19.88
N VAL A 182 -2.08 0.64 20.31
CA VAL A 182 -1.75 -0.27 21.43
C VAL A 182 -0.47 -1.06 21.13
N LEU A 183 -0.36 -1.65 19.93
CA LEU A 183 0.86 -2.33 19.49
C LEU A 183 2.08 -1.40 19.54
N THR A 184 1.92 -0.15 19.11
CA THR A 184 3.00 0.83 19.14
C THR A 184 3.46 1.10 20.58
N ARG A 185 2.52 1.26 21.53
CA ARG A 185 2.83 1.42 22.95
C ARG A 185 3.57 0.20 23.51
N LEU A 186 3.10 -1.01 23.18
CA LEU A 186 3.76 -2.26 23.58
C LEU A 186 5.18 -2.33 23.02
N ASN A 187 5.38 -2.01 21.74
CA ASN A 187 6.70 -2.00 21.11
C ASN A 187 7.63 -0.98 21.76
N THR A 188 7.14 0.23 22.05
CA THR A 188 7.94 1.24 22.77
C THR A 188 8.38 0.72 24.13
N ARG A 189 7.48 0.09 24.90
CA ARG A 189 7.84 -0.50 26.19
C ARG A 189 8.83 -1.65 26.02
N TYR A 190 8.60 -2.53 25.05
CA TYR A 190 9.49 -3.63 24.73
C TYR A 190 10.91 -3.14 24.46
N GLU A 191 11.11 -2.13 23.62
CA GLU A 191 12.45 -1.61 23.32
C GLU A 191 13.16 -1.06 24.57
N GLN A 192 12.43 -0.51 25.55
CA GLN A 192 13.01 -0.02 26.80
C GLN A 192 13.51 -1.13 27.73
N VAL A 193 12.89 -2.31 27.69
CA VAL A 193 13.16 -3.38 28.66
C VAL A 193 13.58 -4.71 28.06
N ARG A 194 13.75 -4.78 26.73
CA ARG A 194 14.03 -6.03 25.99
C ARG A 194 15.24 -6.80 26.52
N ASP A 195 16.25 -6.11 27.05
CA ASP A 195 17.47 -6.75 27.54
C ASP A 195 17.25 -7.49 28.87
N GLN A 196 16.12 -7.22 29.54
CA GLN A 196 15.66 -7.90 30.75
C GLN A 196 14.70 -9.07 30.45
N ILE A 197 14.35 -9.27 29.17
CA ILE A 197 13.42 -10.31 28.71
C ILE A 197 14.24 -11.53 28.24
N PRO A 198 13.95 -12.75 28.75
CA PRO A 198 14.56 -13.98 28.26
C PRO A 198 14.43 -14.11 26.73
N LEU A 199 15.42 -14.75 26.09
CA LEU A 199 15.42 -14.90 24.62
C LEU A 199 14.12 -15.55 24.10
N GLU A 200 13.63 -16.58 24.79
CA GLU A 200 12.41 -17.30 24.44
C GLU A 200 11.19 -16.38 24.40
N GLU A 201 11.01 -15.52 25.41
CA GLU A 201 9.94 -14.54 25.46
C GLU A 201 10.08 -13.47 24.37
N ARG A 202 11.31 -13.02 24.07
CA ARG A 202 11.55 -12.09 22.95
C ARG A 202 11.15 -12.70 21.61
N LEU A 203 11.47 -13.98 21.38
CA LEU A 203 11.06 -14.70 20.18
C LEU A 203 9.54 -14.82 20.11
N ARG A 204 8.86 -15.10 21.23
CA ARG A 204 7.39 -15.13 21.29
C ARG A 204 6.77 -13.79 20.94
N ILE A 205 7.27 -12.69 21.53
CA ILE A 205 6.84 -11.33 21.20
C ILE A 205 7.04 -11.06 19.71
N ARG A 206 8.19 -11.46 19.13
CA ARG A 206 8.47 -11.26 17.71
C ARG A 206 7.48 -12.01 16.81
N THR A 207 7.12 -13.23 17.17
CA THR A 207 6.09 -14.01 16.47
C THR A 207 4.73 -13.31 16.52
N LEU A 208 4.33 -12.82 17.70
CA LEU A 208 3.07 -12.09 17.89
C LEU A 208 3.03 -10.77 17.09
N GLN A 209 4.14 -10.03 17.03
CA GLN A 209 4.29 -8.86 16.16
C GLN A 209 4.12 -9.23 14.67
N GLY A 210 4.66 -10.38 14.25
CA GLY A 210 4.49 -10.90 12.91
C GLY A 210 3.03 -11.24 12.61
N GLU A 211 2.37 -11.90 13.56
CA GLU A 211 0.96 -12.26 13.44
C GLU A 211 0.04 -11.03 13.33
N PHE A 212 0.28 -9.98 14.14
CA PHE A 212 -0.45 -8.73 14.01
C PHE A 212 -0.46 -8.24 12.55
N ARG A 213 0.71 -8.24 11.91
CA ARG A 213 0.86 -7.79 10.52
C ARG A 213 0.11 -8.68 9.54
N THR A 214 0.09 -9.99 9.79
CA THR A 214 -0.69 -10.94 8.98
C THR A 214 -2.18 -10.67 9.10
N LEU A 215 -2.68 -10.47 10.32
CA LEU A 215 -4.10 -10.15 10.57
C LEU A 215 -4.51 -8.82 9.93
N GLU A 216 -3.64 -7.82 10.00
CA GLU A 216 -3.86 -6.52 9.39
C GLU A 216 -3.90 -6.61 7.85
N LYS A 217 -2.96 -7.33 7.23
CA LYS A 217 -2.97 -7.56 5.77
C LYS A 217 -4.16 -8.36 5.29
N ALA A 218 -4.63 -9.33 6.08
CA ALA A 218 -5.80 -10.12 5.73
C ALA A 218 -7.08 -9.26 5.64
N ARG A 219 -7.13 -8.13 6.36
CA ARG A 219 -8.19 -7.13 6.22
C ARG A 219 -8.10 -6.39 4.89
N ASP A 220 -6.90 -5.97 4.48
CA ASP A 220 -6.73 -5.24 3.20
C ASP A 220 -7.25 -6.08 2.01
N VAL A 221 -6.97 -7.38 1.99
CA VAL A 221 -7.47 -8.30 0.95
C VAL A 221 -9.00 -8.44 0.97
N LYS A 222 -9.62 -8.45 2.16
CA LYS A 222 -11.08 -8.60 2.31
C LYS A 222 -11.84 -7.38 1.79
N ASP A 223 -11.29 -6.19 1.96
CA ASP A 223 -11.92 -4.96 1.48
C ASP A 223 -11.86 -4.88 -0.06
N VAL A 224 -10.75 -5.34 -0.68
CA VAL A 224 -10.61 -5.43 -2.14
C VAL A 224 -11.59 -6.42 -2.79
N ILE A 225 -11.95 -7.52 -2.12
CA ILE A 225 -12.87 -8.55 -2.66
C ILE A 225 -14.35 -8.14 -2.57
N ARG A 226 -14.69 -7.12 -1.77
CA ARG A 226 -16.07 -6.68 -1.52
C ARG A 226 -16.50 -5.46 -2.35
N GLU A 227 -15.59 -4.81 -3.07
CA GLU A 227 -15.91 -3.83 -4.13
C GLU A 227 -16.21 -4.53 -5.46
#